data_AF-A0A662VS08-F1
#
_entry.id   AF-A0A662VS08-F1
#
_cell.length_a   1.000
_cell.length_b   1.000
_cell.length_c   1.000
_cell.angle_alpha   90.00
_cell.angle_beta   90.00
_cell.angle_gamma   90.00
#
_symmetry.space_group_name_H-M   'P 1'
#
loop_
_entity.id
_entity.type
_entity.pdbx_description
1 polymer ?
#
loop_
_entity_poly.entity_id
_entity_poly.type
_entity_poly.pdbx_seq_one_letter_code
_entity_poly.pdbx_strand_id
1 'polypeptide(L)'
;MMVLLNELFSLNPTLFFEVARIEARVTNCVLPQQVFLVDVDKLNNLANLVSSYMNGLVDVEKLIHKINEIEFNVGEELKTNNLRKKLNELDMEVLPFCTLIDRILSSKEILVFPTVQYYVYDSSKERQIRKKLRRIRKLEMMILEKQDKLKNRMKIIKREGELLGYPKCCINEFLKLKRKAVLFGSITPEKKVVMELLDLEILKTLPEIFNGLSFDLFYSLFSLNFYPCTIKCKRAVKIGKTCVDYLDQFGYRKAYECCLLFNAFYHLVTGYKSYLLLKDGKCKSKYSKKVVTHFSKLRPDIEEVLSAAKNVITDVKFGNEFIKNCVKVNL
;
A
#
# COMPACT_ATOMS: atom_id res chain seq x y z
N MET A 1 27.36 -2.72 -3.59
CA MET A 1 26.05 -2.05 -3.74
C MET A 1 25.29 -2.50 -4.98
N MET A 2 25.79 -2.31 -6.22
CA MET A 2 25.04 -2.68 -7.43
C MET A 2 24.65 -4.18 -7.51
N VAL A 3 25.56 -5.10 -7.14
CA VAL A 3 25.25 -6.55 -7.07
C VAL A 3 24.09 -6.83 -6.12
N LEU A 4 24.12 -6.24 -4.93
CA LEU A 4 23.08 -6.39 -3.91
C LEU A 4 21.72 -5.84 -4.38
N LEU A 5 21.72 -4.69 -5.06
CA LEU A 5 20.52 -4.12 -5.67
C LEU A 5 19.95 -5.03 -6.76
N ASN A 6 20.81 -5.62 -7.60
CA ASN A 6 20.40 -6.58 -8.64
C ASN A 6 19.78 -7.84 -8.04
N GLU A 7 20.35 -8.38 -6.97
CA GLU A 7 19.81 -9.54 -6.27
C GLU A 7 18.45 -9.23 -5.64
N LEU A 8 18.31 -8.09 -4.95
CA LEU A 8 17.04 -7.70 -4.33
C LEU A 8 15.95 -7.45 -5.37
N PHE A 9 16.28 -6.73 -6.45
CA PHE A 9 15.36 -6.51 -7.57
C PHE A 9 14.95 -7.84 -8.21
N SER A 10 15.88 -8.77 -8.42
CA SER A 10 15.57 -10.08 -9.01
C SER A 10 14.64 -10.91 -8.13
N LEU A 11 14.79 -10.84 -6.81
CA LEU A 11 13.94 -11.54 -5.86
C LEU A 11 12.55 -10.91 -5.74
N ASN A 12 12.46 -9.59 -5.58
CA ASN A 12 11.18 -8.90 -5.37
C ASN A 12 11.24 -7.41 -5.80
N PRO A 13 10.89 -7.10 -7.08
CA PRO A 13 10.84 -5.72 -7.58
C PRO A 13 9.95 -4.78 -6.75
N THR A 14 8.81 -5.26 -6.27
CA THR A 14 7.87 -4.43 -5.50
C THR A 14 8.49 -4.01 -4.16
N LEU A 15 9.15 -4.93 -3.45
CA LEU A 15 9.92 -4.60 -2.25
C LEU A 15 11.08 -3.65 -2.58
N PHE A 16 11.82 -3.96 -3.64
CA PHE A 16 12.98 -3.17 -4.09
C PHE A 16 12.63 -1.69 -4.26
N PHE A 17 11.52 -1.37 -4.95
CA PHE A 17 11.12 0.03 -5.14
C PHE A 17 10.57 0.68 -3.87
N GLU A 18 9.91 -0.06 -2.98
CA GLU A 18 9.54 0.48 -1.67
C GLU A 18 10.80 0.85 -0.86
N VAL A 19 11.81 -0.02 -0.78
CA VAL A 19 13.01 0.26 0.02
C VAL A 19 13.95 1.28 -0.63
N ALA A 20 13.90 1.44 -1.95
CA ALA A 20 14.57 2.55 -2.64
C ALA A 20 14.13 3.93 -2.10
N ARG A 21 12.94 4.03 -1.50
CA ARG A 21 12.48 5.26 -0.83
C ARG A 21 13.28 5.55 0.45
N ILE A 22 13.77 4.52 1.13
CA ILE A 22 14.65 4.66 2.30
C ILE A 22 16.03 5.12 1.82
N GLU A 23 16.58 4.45 0.81
CA GLU A 23 17.88 4.79 0.23
C GLU A 23 17.92 6.21 -0.34
N ALA A 24 16.86 6.62 -1.04
CA ALA A 24 16.68 7.98 -1.56
C ALA A 24 16.39 9.03 -0.46
N ARG A 25 16.40 8.64 0.82
CA ARG A 25 16.18 9.48 2.01
C ARG A 25 14.84 10.22 2.01
N VAL A 26 13.82 9.67 1.36
CA VAL A 26 12.46 10.24 1.38
C VAL A 26 11.64 9.76 2.57
N THR A 27 12.00 8.61 3.16
CA THR A 27 11.39 8.06 4.37
C THR A 27 12.42 7.25 5.15
N ASN A 28 12.15 6.99 6.42
CA ASN A 28 12.94 6.06 7.23
C ASN A 28 12.30 4.68 7.32
N CYS A 29 11.10 4.52 6.76
CA CYS A 29 10.28 3.33 6.92
C CYS A 29 9.28 3.19 5.78
N VAL A 30 9.06 1.94 5.37
CA VAL A 30 8.05 1.53 4.40
C VAL A 30 7.26 0.32 4.91
N LEU A 31 6.11 0.09 4.28
CA LEU A 31 5.20 -1.01 4.62
C LEU A 31 4.88 -1.81 3.35
N PRO A 32 5.80 -2.69 2.91
CA PRO A 32 5.57 -3.52 1.73
C PRO A 32 4.34 -4.42 1.91
N GLN A 33 3.50 -4.52 0.89
CA GLN A 33 2.30 -5.36 0.93
C GLN A 33 2.57 -6.75 0.37
N GLN A 34 2.06 -7.77 1.06
CA GLN A 34 2.06 -9.17 0.61
C GLN A 34 3.47 -9.76 0.32
N VAL A 35 4.54 -9.08 0.76
CA VAL A 35 5.92 -9.54 0.55
C VAL A 35 6.31 -10.62 1.54
N PHE A 36 5.95 -10.43 2.81
CA PHE A 36 6.18 -11.39 3.89
C PHE A 36 4.84 -12.02 4.27
N LEU A 37 4.84 -13.34 4.37
CA LEU A 37 3.66 -14.12 4.73
C LEU A 37 3.77 -14.57 6.18
N VAL A 38 2.62 -14.61 6.85
CA VAL A 38 2.47 -15.14 8.20
C VAL A 38 1.73 -16.46 8.08
N ASP A 39 2.13 -17.43 8.89
CA ASP A 39 1.37 -18.67 9.06
C ASP A 39 -0.08 -18.38 9.48
N VAL A 40 -1.02 -19.05 8.82
CA VAL A 40 -2.46 -18.94 9.09
C VAL A 40 -2.79 -19.29 10.54
N ASP A 41 -2.09 -20.27 11.13
CA ASP A 41 -2.32 -20.68 12.52
C ASP A 41 -1.94 -19.57 13.49
N LYS A 42 -0.90 -18.79 13.20
CA LYS A 42 -0.54 -17.61 14.01
C LYS A 42 -1.57 -16.51 13.90
N LEU A 43 -2.15 -16.31 12.72
CA LEU A 43 -3.23 -15.35 12.51
C LEU A 43 -4.50 -15.79 13.27
N ASN A 44 -4.84 -17.08 13.22
CA ASN A 44 -5.95 -17.66 13.97
C ASN A 44 -5.73 -17.51 15.48
N ASN A 45 -4.52 -17.81 15.97
CA ASN A 45 -4.16 -17.65 17.38
C ASN A 45 -4.26 -16.19 17.84
N LEU A 46 -3.80 -15.24 17.03
CA LEU A 46 -3.94 -13.82 17.32
C LEU A 46 -5.41 -13.38 17.33
N ALA A 47 -6.23 -13.85 16.38
CA ALA A 47 -7.65 -13.57 16.32
C ALA A 47 -8.39 -14.10 17.56
N ASN A 48 -8.12 -15.35 17.95
CA ASN A 48 -8.66 -15.97 19.16
C ASN A 48 -8.26 -15.20 20.42
N LEU A 49 -7.00 -14.81 20.54
CA LEU A 49 -6.48 -14.04 21.66
C LEU A 49 -7.19 -12.68 21.81
N VAL A 50 -7.35 -11.94 20.71
CA VAL A 50 -8.06 -10.65 20.72
C VAL A 50 -9.54 -10.84 21.07
N SER A 51 -10.18 -11.89 20.54
CA SER A 51 -11.56 -12.25 20.88
C SER A 51 -11.71 -12.58 22.37
N SER A 52 -10.82 -13.39 22.94
CA SER A 52 -10.83 -13.72 24.37
C SER A 52 -10.66 -12.48 25.25
N TYR A 53 -9.79 -11.55 24.88
CA TYR A 53 -9.66 -10.27 25.58
C TYR A 53 -10.96 -9.44 25.52
N MET A 54 -11.56 -9.33 24.33
CA MET A 54 -12.82 -8.60 24.16
C MET A 54 -13.98 -9.19 24.96
N ASN A 55 -13.95 -10.49 25.24
CA ASN A 55 -14.93 -11.21 26.06
C ASN A 55 -14.56 -11.26 27.56
N GLY A 56 -13.49 -10.58 27.98
CA GLY A 56 -13.07 -10.51 29.39
C GLY A 56 -12.40 -11.78 29.92
N LEU A 57 -12.03 -12.72 29.06
CA LEU A 57 -11.36 -13.98 29.42
C LEU A 57 -9.84 -13.84 29.57
N VAL A 58 -9.29 -12.75 29.04
CA VAL A 58 -7.86 -12.44 29.05
C VAL A 58 -7.70 -10.98 29.45
N ASP A 59 -6.83 -10.69 30.40
CA ASP A 59 -6.50 -9.32 30.78
C ASP A 59 -5.56 -8.64 29.77
N VAL A 60 -5.39 -7.32 29.93
CA VAL A 60 -4.56 -6.52 29.02
C VAL A 60 -3.08 -6.89 29.06
N GLU A 61 -2.55 -7.28 30.23
CA GLU A 61 -1.14 -7.60 30.40
C GLU A 61 -0.79 -8.88 29.63
N LYS A 62 -1.62 -9.92 29.79
CA LYS A 62 -1.51 -11.19 29.08
C LYS A 62 -1.71 -11.02 27.59
N LEU A 63 -2.66 -10.19 27.15
CA LEU A 63 -2.83 -9.86 25.73
C LEU A 63 -1.55 -9.23 25.15
N ILE A 64 -1.02 -8.19 25.80
CA ILE A 64 0.18 -7.49 25.32
C ILE A 64 1.40 -8.40 25.33
N HIS A 65 1.58 -9.21 26.37
CA HIS A 65 2.66 -10.19 26.44
C HIS A 65 2.61 -11.18 25.28
N LYS A 66 1.44 -11.78 25.03
CA LYS A 66 1.26 -12.76 23.95
C LYS A 66 1.41 -12.14 22.56
N ILE A 67 0.99 -10.90 22.35
CA ILE A 67 1.27 -10.21 21.09
C ILE A 67 2.78 -10.01 20.88
N ASN A 68 3.51 -9.56 21.91
CA ASN A 68 4.95 -9.37 21.79
C ASN A 68 5.67 -10.70 21.53
N GLU A 69 5.20 -11.80 22.12
CA GLU A 69 5.70 -13.16 21.85
C GLU A 69 5.48 -13.55 20.38
N ILE A 70 4.29 -13.30 19.82
CA ILE A 70 4.00 -13.56 18.39
C ILE A 70 4.92 -12.72 17.49
N GLU A 71 5.05 -11.42 17.77
CA GLU A 71 5.93 -10.52 17.00
C GLU A 71 7.40 -10.96 17.04
N PHE A 72 7.87 -11.38 18.22
CA PHE A 72 9.22 -11.92 18.39
C PHE A 72 9.42 -13.21 17.60
N ASN A 73 8.51 -14.19 17.74
CA ASN A 73 8.61 -15.47 17.05
C ASN A 73 8.57 -15.31 15.52
N VAL A 74 7.69 -14.45 15.00
CA VAL A 74 7.67 -14.09 13.57
C VAL A 74 8.98 -13.39 13.17
N GLY A 75 9.53 -12.55 14.04
CA GLY A 75 10.82 -11.90 13.82
C GLY A 75 11.98 -12.89 13.74
N GLU A 76 11.99 -13.92 14.57
CA GLU A 76 13.01 -14.98 14.54
C GLU A 76 12.92 -15.81 13.26
N GLU A 77 11.72 -16.19 12.84
CA GLU A 77 11.50 -16.94 11.59
C GLU A 77 12.00 -16.18 10.36
N LEU A 78 11.81 -14.86 10.34
CA LEU A 78 12.30 -14.06 9.23
C LEU A 78 13.84 -14.09 9.09
N LYS A 79 14.62 -14.47 10.12
CA LYS A 79 16.10 -14.50 10.03
C LYS A 79 16.60 -15.45 8.95
N THR A 80 15.85 -16.51 8.65
CA THR A 80 16.21 -17.47 7.61
C THR A 80 15.78 -17.01 6.21
N ASN A 81 14.89 -16.02 6.11
CA ASN A 81 14.33 -15.52 4.87
C ASN A 81 15.38 -14.76 4.03
N ASN A 82 15.49 -15.12 2.75
CA ASN A 82 16.47 -14.52 1.84
C ASN A 82 16.25 -13.01 1.61
N LEU A 83 15.00 -12.54 1.52
CA LEU A 83 14.73 -11.11 1.38
C LEU A 83 15.21 -10.33 2.59
N ARG A 84 14.97 -10.85 3.80
CA ARG A 84 15.47 -10.20 5.02
C ARG A 84 17.00 -10.13 5.01
N LYS A 85 17.69 -11.21 4.69
CA LYS A 85 19.16 -11.22 4.63
C LYS A 85 19.68 -10.11 3.71
N LYS A 86 19.06 -9.94 2.55
CA LYS A 86 19.40 -8.88 1.59
C LYS A 86 19.08 -7.47 2.10
N LEU A 87 18.00 -7.30 2.87
CA LEU A 87 17.70 -6.02 3.53
C LEU A 87 18.72 -5.68 4.61
N ASN A 88 19.17 -6.67 5.39
CA ASN A 88 20.19 -6.47 6.42
C ASN A 88 21.54 -6.04 5.80
N GLU A 89 21.89 -6.56 4.63
CA GLU A 89 23.07 -6.12 3.86
C GLU A 89 22.96 -4.65 3.37
N LEU A 90 21.76 -4.06 3.38
CA LEU A 90 21.47 -2.64 3.08
C LEU A 90 21.27 -1.80 4.34
N ASP A 91 21.72 -2.27 5.51
CA ASP A 91 21.49 -1.61 6.81
C ASP A 91 20.00 -1.37 7.12
N MET A 92 19.12 -2.24 6.61
CA MET A 92 17.68 -2.21 6.89
C MET A 92 17.23 -3.41 7.70
N GLU A 93 16.25 -3.20 8.56
CA GLU A 93 15.64 -4.26 9.37
C GLU A 93 14.16 -4.41 9.06
N VAL A 94 13.63 -5.60 9.36
CA VAL A 94 12.20 -5.93 9.23
C VAL A 94 11.61 -6.06 10.62
N LEU A 95 10.59 -5.27 10.92
CA LEU A 95 9.85 -5.29 12.17
C LEU A 95 8.43 -5.82 11.95
N PRO A 96 8.12 -7.06 12.37
CA PRO A 96 6.76 -7.54 12.49
C PRO A 96 6.00 -6.71 13.52
N PHE A 97 4.74 -6.42 13.23
CA PHE A 97 3.84 -5.69 14.10
C PHE A 97 2.42 -6.22 13.96
N CYS A 98 1.86 -6.75 15.04
CA CYS A 98 0.48 -7.19 15.08
C CYS A 98 -0.46 -5.98 15.09
N THR A 99 -1.31 -5.86 14.09
CA THR A 99 -2.43 -4.91 14.11
C THR A 99 -3.63 -5.62 14.69
N LEU A 100 -4.37 -4.97 15.59
CA LEU A 100 -5.47 -5.61 16.32
C LEU A 100 -6.85 -5.31 15.73
N ILE A 101 -6.94 -4.32 14.86
CA ILE A 101 -8.18 -3.83 14.27
C ILE A 101 -7.97 -3.59 12.78
N ASP A 102 -9.05 -3.64 12.03
CA ASP A 102 -9.01 -3.16 10.65
C ASP A 102 -8.80 -1.65 10.61
N ARG A 103 -7.65 -1.25 10.05
CA ARG A 103 -7.28 0.15 9.85
C ARG A 103 -7.88 0.75 8.57
N ILE A 104 -8.50 -0.05 7.72
CA ILE A 104 -9.22 0.42 6.53
C ILE A 104 -10.52 1.09 6.96
N LEU A 105 -10.57 2.42 6.84
CA LEU A 105 -11.75 3.21 7.18
C LEU A 105 -12.88 3.08 6.12
N SER A 106 -13.48 1.90 6.02
CA SER A 106 -14.56 1.55 5.07
C SER A 106 -15.97 1.71 5.66
N SER A 107 -16.13 1.56 6.98
CA SER A 107 -17.42 1.64 7.67
C SER A 107 -17.29 2.33 9.04
N LYS A 108 -18.46 2.66 9.64
CA LYS A 108 -18.55 3.16 11.03
C LYS A 108 -18.23 2.06 12.04
N GLU A 109 -18.58 0.83 11.70
CA GLU A 109 -18.28 -0.34 12.50
C GLU A 109 -16.79 -0.67 12.45
N ILE A 110 -16.32 -1.34 13.50
CA ILE A 110 -14.95 -1.82 13.54
C ILE A 110 -15.00 -3.31 13.31
N LEU A 111 -14.41 -3.71 12.19
CA LEU A 111 -14.03 -5.09 11.99
C LEU A 111 -12.77 -5.32 12.82
N VAL A 112 -12.88 -6.22 13.79
CA VAL A 112 -11.74 -6.71 14.55
C VAL A 112 -11.13 -7.82 13.71
N PHE A 113 -10.10 -7.46 12.95
CA PHE A 113 -9.41 -8.37 12.04
C PHE A 113 -7.91 -8.31 12.34
N PRO A 114 -7.45 -9.01 13.38
CA PRO A 114 -6.05 -8.98 13.75
C PRO A 114 -5.18 -9.60 12.65
N THR A 115 -4.04 -8.97 12.37
CA THR A 115 -3.08 -9.47 11.38
C THR A 115 -1.66 -9.02 11.74
N VAL A 116 -0.65 -9.46 11.00
CA VAL A 116 0.73 -9.00 11.17
C VAL A 116 1.12 -8.19 9.93
N GLN A 117 1.61 -6.99 10.18
CA GLN A 117 2.20 -6.11 9.20
C GLN A 117 3.72 -6.10 9.38
N TYR A 118 4.45 -5.89 8.28
CA TYR A 118 5.91 -5.89 8.28
C TYR A 118 6.42 -4.52 7.87
N TYR A 119 7.00 -3.80 8.83
CA TYR A 119 7.64 -2.52 8.54
C TYR A 119 9.11 -2.77 8.20
N VAL A 120 9.55 -2.30 7.04
CA VAL A 120 10.97 -2.27 6.68
C VAL A 120 11.50 -0.87 6.97
N TYR A 121 12.65 -0.75 7.62
CA TYR A 121 13.15 0.54 8.09
C TYR A 121 14.69 0.58 8.15
N ASP A 122 15.23 1.81 8.06
CA ASP A 122 16.65 2.09 8.31
C ASP A 122 17.01 1.70 9.75
N SER A 123 17.97 0.80 9.92
CA SER A 123 18.36 0.22 11.21
C SER A 123 18.76 1.31 12.23
N SER A 124 19.35 2.41 11.77
CA SER A 124 19.71 3.55 12.63
C SER A 124 18.50 4.24 13.28
N LYS A 125 17.28 3.96 12.78
CA LYS A 125 16.03 4.58 13.24
C LYS A 125 15.18 3.67 14.11
N GLU A 126 15.63 2.47 14.47
CA GLU A 126 14.85 1.47 15.21
C GLU A 126 14.08 2.07 16.40
N ARG A 127 14.79 2.78 17.30
CA ARG A 127 14.20 3.40 18.49
C ARG A 127 13.06 4.36 18.14
N GLN A 128 13.21 5.13 17.06
CA GLN A 128 12.19 6.07 16.60
C GLN A 128 10.97 5.33 16.04
N ILE A 129 11.18 4.29 15.22
CA ILE A 129 10.12 3.48 14.60
C ILE A 129 9.31 2.76 15.67
N ARG A 130 9.96 2.04 16.59
CA ARG A 130 9.30 1.36 17.71
C ARG A 130 8.50 2.34 18.58
N LYS A 131 9.02 3.53 18.85
CA LYS A 131 8.29 4.57 19.60
C LYS A 131 7.01 5.03 18.88
N LYS A 132 7.05 5.19 17.55
CA LYS A 132 5.87 5.54 16.74
C LYS A 132 4.84 4.39 16.74
N LEU A 133 5.28 3.15 16.54
CA LEU A 133 4.41 1.97 16.54
C LEU A 133 3.76 1.69 17.90
N ARG A 134 4.49 1.86 19.02
CA ARG A 134 3.91 1.79 20.37
C ARG A 134 2.76 2.77 20.57
N ARG A 135 2.86 3.98 20.00
CA ARG A 135 1.76 4.97 20.04
C ARG A 135 0.56 4.55 19.20
N ILE A 136 0.79 3.84 18.11
CA ILE A 136 -0.28 3.23 17.30
C ILE A 136 -0.95 2.10 18.10
N ARG A 137 -0.18 1.18 18.71
CA ARG A 137 -0.74 0.11 19.57
C ARG A 137 -1.61 0.66 20.70
N LYS A 138 -1.17 1.73 21.37
CA LYS A 138 -1.98 2.39 22.42
C LYS A 138 -3.35 2.84 21.89
N LEU A 139 -3.41 3.38 20.67
CA LEU A 139 -4.67 3.77 20.06
C LEU A 139 -5.54 2.56 19.68
N GLU A 140 -4.93 1.45 19.22
CA GLU A 140 -5.65 0.20 18.96
C GLU A 140 -6.27 -0.36 20.25
N MET A 141 -5.52 -0.34 21.36
CA MET A 141 -6.03 -0.78 22.67
C MET A 141 -7.21 0.07 23.14
N MET A 142 -7.11 1.40 23.07
CA MET A 142 -8.23 2.31 23.39
C MET A 142 -9.48 2.00 22.56
N ILE A 143 -9.29 1.58 21.30
CA ILE A 143 -10.40 1.20 20.41
C ILE A 143 -11.06 -0.10 20.85
N LEU A 144 -10.27 -1.11 21.24
CA LEU A 144 -10.79 -2.38 21.76
C LEU A 144 -11.56 -2.17 23.07
N GLU A 145 -11.11 -1.24 23.91
CA GLU A 145 -11.80 -0.74 25.11
C GLU A 145 -13.02 0.17 24.79
N LYS A 146 -13.47 0.19 23.53
CA LYS A 146 -14.64 0.92 23.03
C LYS A 146 -14.53 2.46 23.12
N GLN A 147 -13.34 3.03 23.28
CA GLN A 147 -13.14 4.47 23.36
C GLN A 147 -12.97 5.13 21.98
N ASP A 148 -13.74 6.19 21.70
CA ASP A 148 -13.52 7.16 20.61
C ASP A 148 -13.13 6.52 19.25
N LYS A 149 -13.79 5.42 18.90
CA LYS A 149 -13.46 4.49 17.80
C LYS A 149 -12.98 5.16 16.50
N LEU A 150 -13.82 6.00 15.91
CA LEU A 150 -13.51 6.69 14.65
C LEU A 150 -12.32 7.65 14.79
N LYS A 151 -12.29 8.44 15.87
CA LYS A 151 -11.24 9.43 16.13
C LYS A 151 -9.88 8.76 16.32
N ASN A 152 -9.83 7.66 17.07
CA ASN A 152 -8.61 6.90 17.29
C ASN A 152 -8.13 6.20 16.01
N ARG A 153 -9.04 5.64 15.18
CA ARG A 153 -8.68 5.11 13.85
C ARG A 153 -8.08 6.18 12.94
N MET A 154 -8.68 7.37 12.90
CA MET A 154 -8.12 8.49 12.14
C MET A 154 -6.73 8.92 12.65
N LYS A 155 -6.49 8.90 13.97
CA LYS A 155 -5.16 9.16 14.54
C LYS A 155 -4.15 8.07 14.15
N ILE A 156 -4.55 6.80 14.10
CA ILE A 156 -3.69 5.69 13.65
C ILE A 156 -3.26 5.93 12.20
N ILE A 157 -4.22 6.10 11.29
CA ILE A 157 -3.97 6.35 9.85
C ILE A 157 -3.03 7.55 9.66
N LYS A 158 -3.28 8.65 10.41
CA LYS A 158 -2.41 9.82 10.37
C LYS A 158 -0.96 9.48 10.76
N ARG A 159 -0.78 8.80 11.89
CA ARG A 159 0.54 8.43 12.42
C ARG A 159 1.28 7.45 11.50
N GLU A 160 0.55 6.54 10.88
CA GLU A 160 1.10 5.59 9.91
C GLU A 160 1.53 6.30 8.63
N GLY A 161 0.71 7.20 8.07
CA GLY A 161 1.13 8.02 6.93
C GLY A 161 2.38 8.87 7.23
N GLU A 162 2.48 9.45 8.44
CA GLU A 162 3.67 10.18 8.91
C GLU A 162 4.88 9.26 9.16
N LEU A 163 4.66 8.00 9.51
CA LEU A 163 5.71 6.99 9.66
C LEU A 163 6.28 6.61 8.30
N LEU A 164 5.42 6.45 7.29
CA LEU A 164 5.75 6.04 5.92
C LEU A 164 6.24 7.19 5.03
N GLY A 165 6.44 8.39 5.57
CA GLY A 165 6.97 9.54 4.82
C GLY A 165 5.99 10.14 3.81
N TYR A 166 4.68 9.93 3.96
CA TYR A 166 3.69 10.50 3.05
C TYR A 166 3.52 12.01 3.25
N PRO A 167 3.28 12.80 2.17
CA PRO A 167 3.09 14.24 2.31
C PRO A 167 1.89 14.59 3.21
N LYS A 168 2.09 15.53 4.14
CA LYS A 168 1.03 16.01 5.07
C LYS A 168 -0.26 16.43 4.35
N CYS A 169 -0.16 17.03 3.16
CA CYS A 169 -1.33 17.40 2.36
C CYS A 169 -2.14 16.18 1.90
N CYS A 170 -1.46 15.10 1.49
CA CYS A 170 -2.10 13.86 1.06
C CYS A 170 -2.72 13.12 2.24
N ILE A 171 -2.01 13.04 3.39
CA ILE A 171 -2.55 12.45 4.63
C ILE A 171 -3.84 13.18 5.05
N ASN A 172 -3.82 14.52 5.07
CA ASN A 172 -4.98 15.31 5.50
C ASN A 172 -6.18 15.14 4.56
N GLU A 173 -5.96 15.16 3.23
CA GLU A 173 -7.03 14.97 2.26
C GLU A 173 -7.57 13.53 2.31
N PHE A 174 -6.71 12.53 2.46
CA PHE A 174 -7.11 11.13 2.66
C PHE A 174 -8.05 10.98 3.86
N LEU A 175 -7.65 11.50 5.02
CA LEU A 175 -8.45 11.47 6.25
C LEU A 175 -9.79 12.20 6.10
N LYS A 176 -9.79 13.35 5.44
CA LYS A 176 -11.00 14.13 5.15
C LYS A 176 -11.97 13.35 4.28
N LEU A 177 -11.49 12.75 3.19
CA LEU A 177 -12.33 11.96 2.27
C LEU A 177 -12.85 10.69 2.95
N LYS A 178 -12.01 9.94 3.67
CA LYS A 178 -12.44 8.76 4.44
C LYS A 178 -13.51 9.11 5.48
N ARG A 179 -13.32 10.21 6.23
CA ARG A 179 -14.33 10.68 7.20
C ARG A 179 -15.65 11.04 6.50
N LYS A 180 -15.61 11.76 5.39
CA LYS A 180 -16.81 12.11 4.62
C LYS A 180 -17.49 10.87 4.03
N ALA A 181 -16.73 9.89 3.56
CA ALA A 181 -17.27 8.62 3.06
C ALA A 181 -18.02 7.85 4.15
N VAL A 182 -17.41 7.70 5.32
CA VAL A 182 -18.03 6.99 6.45
C VAL A 182 -19.25 7.71 7.04
N LEU A 183 -19.23 9.04 7.10
CA LEU A 183 -20.32 9.80 7.70
C LEU A 183 -21.47 10.10 6.73
N PHE A 184 -21.17 10.32 5.46
CA PHE A 184 -22.11 10.89 4.47
C PHE A 184 -22.20 10.09 3.16
N GLY A 185 -21.54 8.93 3.06
CA GLY A 185 -21.53 8.14 1.81
C GLY A 185 -20.82 8.84 0.65
N SER A 186 -19.90 9.78 0.94
CA SER A 186 -19.14 10.53 -0.06
C SER A 186 -18.09 9.68 -0.80
N ILE A 187 -17.38 10.31 -1.73
CA ILE A 187 -16.30 9.66 -2.50
C ILE A 187 -15.11 9.31 -1.60
N THR A 188 -14.54 8.13 -1.80
CA THR A 188 -13.34 7.68 -1.10
C THR A 188 -12.07 8.12 -1.84
N PRO A 189 -10.89 8.18 -1.17
CA PRO A 189 -9.62 8.44 -1.84
C PRO A 189 -9.36 7.50 -3.03
N GLU A 190 -9.67 6.21 -2.88
CA GLU A 190 -9.53 5.20 -3.94
C GLU A 190 -10.33 5.59 -5.18
N LYS A 191 -11.63 5.87 -4.98
CA LYS A 191 -12.55 6.27 -6.05
C LYS A 191 -12.10 7.58 -6.71
N LYS A 192 -11.55 8.51 -5.94
CA LYS A 192 -11.01 9.79 -6.45
C LYS A 192 -9.84 9.55 -7.40
N VAL A 193 -8.86 8.73 -7.01
CA VAL A 193 -7.71 8.39 -7.88
C VAL A 193 -8.17 7.74 -9.18
N VAL A 194 -9.10 6.77 -9.11
CA VAL A 194 -9.69 6.17 -10.33
C VAL A 194 -10.30 7.25 -11.21
N MET A 195 -11.14 8.13 -10.66
CA MET A 195 -11.77 9.19 -11.45
C MET A 195 -10.75 10.13 -12.11
N GLU A 196 -9.68 10.52 -11.41
CA GLU A 196 -8.65 11.39 -11.96
C GLU A 196 -7.85 10.70 -13.07
N LEU A 197 -7.55 9.40 -12.94
CA LEU A 197 -6.91 8.63 -14.02
C LEU A 197 -7.81 8.50 -15.25
N LEU A 198 -9.13 8.35 -15.06
CA LEU A 198 -10.09 8.35 -16.18
C LEU A 198 -10.20 9.73 -16.86
N ASP A 199 -10.04 10.84 -16.11
CA ASP A 199 -10.02 12.20 -16.70
C ASP A 199 -8.79 12.44 -17.58
N LEU A 200 -7.67 11.79 -17.28
CA LEU A 200 -6.45 11.87 -18.07
C LEU A 200 -6.44 10.90 -19.27
N GLU A 201 -7.50 10.12 -19.45
CA GLU A 201 -7.62 9.13 -20.53
C GLU A 201 -6.40 8.18 -20.64
N ILE A 202 -5.81 7.80 -19.50
CA ILE A 202 -4.55 7.02 -19.45
C ILE A 202 -4.59 5.76 -20.32
N LEU A 203 -5.73 5.08 -20.42
CA LEU A 203 -5.88 3.89 -21.26
C LEU A 203 -5.63 4.16 -22.76
N LYS A 204 -5.91 5.38 -23.24
CA LYS A 204 -5.66 5.77 -24.63
C LYS A 204 -4.20 6.14 -24.86
N THR A 205 -3.50 6.62 -23.83
CA THR A 205 -2.10 7.05 -23.90
C THR A 205 -1.12 5.94 -23.54
N LEU A 206 -1.59 4.73 -23.19
CA LEU A 206 -0.73 3.58 -22.90
C LEU A 206 0.34 3.33 -23.98
N PRO A 207 0.04 3.34 -25.30
CA PRO A 207 1.06 3.15 -26.33
C PRO A 207 2.15 4.23 -26.30
N GLU A 208 1.76 5.49 -26.11
CA GLU A 208 2.69 6.63 -26.02
C GLU A 208 3.61 6.54 -24.79
N ILE A 209 3.07 6.06 -23.66
CA ILE A 209 3.82 5.83 -22.43
C ILE A 209 4.87 4.73 -22.63
N PHE A 210 4.50 3.62 -23.28
CA PHE A 210 5.46 2.56 -23.62
C PHE A 210 6.50 3.01 -24.66
N ASN A 211 6.16 3.98 -25.50
CA ASN A 211 7.09 4.62 -26.44
C ASN A 211 7.98 5.72 -25.79
N GLY A 212 7.90 5.93 -24.48
CA GLY A 212 8.82 6.78 -23.72
C GLY A 212 8.50 8.27 -23.70
N LEU A 213 7.25 8.67 -24.02
CA LEU A 213 6.91 10.10 -24.18
C LEU A 213 6.81 10.89 -22.86
N SER A 214 6.23 10.35 -21.78
CA SER A 214 6.29 10.98 -20.44
C SER A 214 5.71 10.11 -19.32
N PHE A 215 6.46 9.95 -18.22
CA PHE A 215 5.98 9.32 -16.97
C PHE A 215 5.68 10.34 -15.85
N ASP A 216 5.79 11.65 -16.13
CA ASP A 216 5.76 12.70 -15.11
C ASP A 216 4.47 12.70 -14.27
N LEU A 217 3.36 12.28 -14.89
CA LEU A 217 2.04 12.18 -14.28
C LEU A 217 1.93 11.05 -13.25
N PHE A 218 2.77 10.01 -13.35
CA PHE A 218 2.69 8.82 -12.50
C PHE A 218 3.61 8.88 -11.28
N TYR A 219 4.54 9.82 -11.19
CA TYR A 219 5.43 9.96 -10.02
C TYR A 219 4.68 10.21 -8.70
N SER A 220 3.43 10.67 -8.74
CA SER A 220 2.59 10.77 -7.54
C SER A 220 2.08 9.42 -7.02
N LEU A 221 2.18 8.35 -7.82
CA LEU A 221 1.75 6.98 -7.53
C LEU A 221 2.95 6.08 -7.20
N PHE A 222 3.91 6.61 -6.42
CA PHE A 222 5.15 5.92 -6.05
C PHE A 222 4.97 4.69 -5.14
N SER A 223 3.75 4.41 -4.67
CA SER A 223 3.43 3.27 -3.82
C SER A 223 1.95 2.88 -3.96
N LEU A 224 1.65 1.57 -4.01
CA LEU A 224 0.27 1.04 -4.05
C LEU A 224 -0.53 1.34 -2.76
N ASN A 225 0.18 1.60 -1.66
CA ASN A 225 -0.40 1.94 -0.37
C ASN A 225 -0.63 3.44 -0.17
N PHE A 226 -0.43 4.24 -1.22
CA PHE A 226 -0.47 5.68 -1.14
C PHE A 226 -1.53 6.26 -2.06
N TYR A 227 -2.32 7.20 -1.54
CA TYR A 227 -3.34 7.92 -2.28
C TYR A 227 -3.00 9.41 -2.26
N PRO A 228 -2.52 9.99 -3.37
CA PRO A 228 -2.17 11.39 -3.40
C PRO A 228 -3.43 12.27 -3.28
N CYS A 229 -3.31 13.50 -2.77
CA CYS A 229 -4.46 14.40 -2.68
C CYS A 229 -5.06 14.73 -4.07
N THR A 230 -4.20 14.71 -5.09
CA THR A 230 -4.52 14.65 -6.53
C THR A 230 -3.34 13.95 -7.23
N ILE A 231 -3.54 13.32 -8.38
CA ILE A 231 -2.46 12.69 -9.16
C ILE A 231 -1.40 13.70 -9.65
N LYS A 232 -1.72 15.01 -9.62
CA LYS A 232 -0.80 16.11 -9.91
C LYS A 232 -0.17 16.73 -8.65
N CYS A 233 -0.26 16.08 -7.49
CA CYS A 233 0.25 16.63 -6.24
C CYS A 233 1.77 16.86 -6.30
N LYS A 234 2.20 18.13 -6.33
CA LYS A 234 3.63 18.51 -6.43
C LYS A 234 4.53 17.83 -5.39
N ARG A 235 4.05 17.68 -4.15
CA ARG A 235 4.83 17.04 -3.08
C ARG A 235 4.97 15.53 -3.27
N ALA A 236 3.93 14.87 -3.77
CA ALA A 236 3.99 13.45 -4.09
C ALA A 236 4.86 13.21 -5.33
N VAL A 237 4.70 14.02 -6.38
CA VAL A 237 5.55 13.98 -7.58
C VAL A 237 7.02 14.18 -7.21
N LYS A 238 7.34 15.11 -6.29
CA LYS A 238 8.72 15.30 -5.82
C LYS A 238 9.29 14.01 -5.21
N ILE A 239 8.52 13.28 -4.40
CA ILE A 239 8.98 12.00 -3.85
C ILE A 239 9.28 11.01 -4.99
N GLY A 240 8.36 10.84 -5.93
CA GLY A 240 8.57 9.94 -7.07
C GLY A 240 9.79 10.32 -7.91
N LYS A 241 10.01 11.62 -8.16
CA LYS A 241 11.19 12.12 -8.88
C LYS A 241 12.48 11.86 -8.10
N THR A 242 12.52 12.12 -6.79
CA THR A 242 13.68 11.80 -5.97
C THR A 242 14.03 10.31 -5.99
N CYS A 243 13.02 9.43 -6.00
CA CYS A 243 13.26 7.99 -6.14
C CYS A 243 13.81 7.62 -7.53
N VAL A 244 13.25 8.17 -8.63
CA VAL A 244 13.77 7.84 -9.97
C VAL A 244 15.19 8.34 -10.14
N ASP A 245 15.52 9.55 -9.68
CA ASP A 245 16.86 10.13 -9.77
C ASP A 245 17.90 9.30 -8.98
N TYR A 246 17.49 8.70 -7.86
CA TYR A 246 18.32 7.75 -7.12
C TYR A 246 18.53 6.45 -7.91
N LEU A 247 17.44 5.87 -8.43
CA LEU A 247 17.46 4.59 -9.15
C LEU A 247 18.17 4.67 -10.51
N ASP A 248 18.15 5.83 -11.16
CA ASP A 248 18.80 6.09 -12.45
C ASP A 248 20.32 5.92 -12.37
N GLN A 249 20.91 6.24 -11.22
CA GLN A 249 22.35 6.06 -10.95
C GLN A 249 22.79 4.58 -11.05
N PHE A 250 21.83 3.65 -10.99
CA PHE A 250 22.05 2.22 -11.05
C PHE A 250 21.36 1.56 -12.25
N GLY A 251 20.85 2.35 -13.21
CA GLY A 251 20.18 1.84 -14.41
C GLY A 251 18.74 1.34 -14.19
N TYR A 252 18.09 1.71 -13.07
CA TYR A 252 16.74 1.24 -12.71
C TYR A 252 15.60 2.22 -13.06
N ARG A 253 15.87 3.32 -13.76
CA ARG A 253 14.84 4.31 -14.16
C ARG A 253 13.65 3.66 -14.85
N LYS A 254 13.89 2.89 -15.92
CA LYS A 254 12.83 2.27 -16.72
C LYS A 254 12.01 1.28 -15.91
N ALA A 255 12.68 0.48 -15.07
CA ALA A 255 12.02 -0.48 -14.19
C ALA A 255 11.09 0.22 -13.18
N TYR A 256 11.52 1.36 -12.63
CA TYR A 256 10.71 2.16 -11.74
C TYR A 256 9.52 2.81 -12.46
N GLU A 257 9.75 3.38 -13.65
CA GLU A 257 8.68 3.93 -14.49
C GLU A 257 7.60 2.87 -14.83
N CYS A 258 8.01 1.63 -15.11
CA CYS A 258 7.08 0.51 -15.27
C CYS A 258 6.32 0.17 -13.97
N CYS A 259 6.96 0.27 -12.80
CA CYS A 259 6.28 0.11 -11.50
C CYS A 259 5.23 1.21 -11.27
N LEU A 260 5.54 2.47 -11.61
CA LEU A 260 4.57 3.57 -11.52
C LEU A 260 3.37 3.36 -12.45
N LEU A 261 3.63 2.87 -13.66
CA LEU A 261 2.58 2.50 -14.61
C LEU A 261 1.71 1.35 -14.08
N PHE A 262 2.33 0.32 -13.48
CA PHE A 262 1.61 -0.76 -12.84
C PHE A 262 0.69 -0.25 -11.72
N ASN A 263 1.15 0.71 -10.91
CA ASN A 263 0.34 1.32 -9.86
C ASN A 263 -0.86 2.10 -10.41
N ALA A 264 -0.69 2.80 -11.54
CA ALA A 264 -1.81 3.43 -12.25
C ALA A 264 -2.79 2.38 -12.82
N PHE A 265 -2.25 1.32 -13.42
CA PHE A 265 -3.03 0.23 -14.00
C PHE A 265 -3.86 -0.51 -12.93
N TYR A 266 -3.29 -0.73 -11.73
CA TYR A 266 -4.00 -1.27 -10.57
C TYR A 266 -5.30 -0.51 -10.27
N HIS A 267 -5.25 0.83 -10.28
CA HIS A 267 -6.42 1.65 -10.05
C HIS A 267 -7.42 1.59 -11.21
N LEU A 268 -6.96 1.55 -12.46
CA LEU A 268 -7.82 1.41 -13.63
C LEU A 268 -8.56 0.07 -13.63
N VAL A 269 -7.88 -1.04 -13.34
CA VAL A 269 -8.49 -2.37 -13.18
C VAL A 269 -9.48 -2.38 -12.01
N THR A 270 -9.17 -1.70 -10.90
CA THR A 270 -10.13 -1.53 -9.78
C THR A 270 -11.39 -0.77 -10.22
N GLY A 271 -11.23 0.26 -11.06
CA GLY A 271 -12.33 0.97 -11.72
C GLY A 271 -13.15 0.04 -12.62
N TYR A 272 -12.50 -0.80 -13.40
CA TYR A 272 -13.15 -1.77 -14.28
C TYR A 272 -13.95 -2.83 -13.50
N LYS A 273 -13.40 -3.35 -12.39
CA LYS A 273 -14.15 -4.23 -11.47
C LYS A 273 -15.41 -3.54 -10.94
N SER A 274 -15.31 -2.25 -10.62
CA SER A 274 -16.48 -1.47 -10.21
C SER A 274 -17.50 -1.32 -11.34
N TYR A 275 -17.06 -1.11 -12.59
CA TYR A 275 -17.93 -1.10 -13.77
C TYR A 275 -18.70 -2.41 -13.91
N LEU A 276 -18.04 -3.56 -13.83
CA LEU A 276 -18.69 -4.87 -13.97
C LEU A 276 -19.82 -5.09 -12.96
N LEU A 277 -19.69 -4.52 -11.76
CA LEU A 277 -20.73 -4.58 -10.72
C LEU A 277 -21.86 -3.56 -10.91
N LEU A 278 -21.63 -2.50 -11.69
CA LEU A 278 -22.52 -1.34 -11.82
C LEU A 278 -23.24 -1.27 -13.16
N LYS A 279 -22.73 -1.93 -14.20
CA LYS A 279 -23.21 -1.78 -15.59
C LYS A 279 -24.68 -2.12 -15.77
N ASP A 280 -25.19 -3.07 -15.00
CA ASP A 280 -26.60 -3.52 -15.04
C ASP A 280 -27.48 -2.81 -13.98
N GLY A 281 -26.91 -1.87 -13.22
CA GLY A 281 -27.55 -1.23 -12.08
C GLY A 281 -27.83 0.26 -12.26
N LYS A 282 -28.64 0.83 -11.35
CA LYS A 282 -28.90 2.28 -11.32
C LYS A 282 -27.66 3.06 -10.85
N CYS A 283 -27.08 3.84 -11.76
CA CYS A 283 -25.95 4.73 -11.46
C CYS A 283 -26.35 5.98 -10.67
N LYS A 284 -26.37 5.88 -9.33
CA LYS A 284 -26.81 6.98 -8.44
C LYS A 284 -25.73 8.02 -8.13
N SER A 285 -24.45 7.64 -8.13
CA SER A 285 -23.34 8.51 -7.71
C SER A 285 -22.56 9.12 -8.89
N LYS A 286 -21.86 10.23 -8.65
CA LYS A 286 -20.92 10.81 -9.65
C LYS A 286 -19.87 9.79 -10.09
N TYR A 287 -19.37 8.98 -9.15
CA TYR A 287 -18.40 7.92 -9.42
C TYR A 287 -18.99 6.84 -10.35
N SER A 288 -20.15 6.27 -9.99
CA SER A 288 -20.77 5.20 -10.77
C SER A 288 -21.11 5.65 -12.19
N LYS A 289 -21.66 6.86 -12.35
CA LYS A 289 -21.94 7.44 -13.68
C LYS A 289 -20.66 7.51 -14.51
N LYS A 290 -19.58 8.06 -13.95
CA LYS A 290 -18.32 8.22 -14.66
C LYS A 290 -17.67 6.90 -15.07
N VAL A 291 -17.60 5.94 -14.14
CA VAL A 291 -17.05 4.61 -14.38
C VAL A 291 -17.84 3.90 -15.47
N VAL A 292 -19.18 3.90 -15.40
CA VAL A 292 -20.01 3.27 -16.44
C VAL A 292 -19.86 3.95 -17.79
N THR A 293 -19.94 5.29 -17.85
CA THR A 293 -19.78 6.04 -19.11
C THR A 293 -18.43 5.82 -19.77
N HIS A 294 -17.35 5.76 -18.98
CA HIS A 294 -16.02 5.55 -19.54
C HIS A 294 -15.83 4.11 -20.01
N PHE A 295 -16.13 3.12 -19.17
CA PHE A 295 -15.83 1.73 -19.46
C PHE A 295 -16.82 1.07 -20.45
N SER A 296 -18.03 1.60 -20.62
CA SER A 296 -18.97 1.13 -21.65
C SER A 296 -18.52 1.46 -23.08
N LYS A 297 -17.49 2.29 -23.24
CA LYS A 297 -16.95 2.72 -24.54
C LYS A 297 -15.52 2.24 -24.75
N LEU A 298 -15.10 1.21 -24.00
CA LEU A 298 -13.79 0.61 -24.18
C LEU A 298 -13.67 0.03 -25.59
N ARG A 299 -12.46 0.14 -26.14
CA ARG A 299 -12.11 -0.67 -27.30
C ARG A 299 -11.95 -2.14 -26.86
N PRO A 300 -12.25 -3.12 -27.74
CA PRO A 300 -12.17 -4.55 -27.40
C PRO A 300 -10.80 -4.99 -26.88
N ASP A 301 -9.72 -4.50 -27.46
CA ASP A 301 -8.34 -4.81 -27.06
C ASP A 301 -8.04 -4.38 -25.61
N ILE A 302 -8.52 -3.20 -25.21
CA ILE A 302 -8.36 -2.69 -23.84
C ILE A 302 -9.25 -3.46 -22.87
N GLU A 303 -10.47 -3.80 -23.27
CA GLU A 303 -11.38 -4.60 -22.45
C GLU A 303 -10.80 -5.99 -22.16
N GLU A 304 -10.21 -6.64 -23.16
CA GLU A 304 -9.53 -7.93 -23.00
C GLU A 304 -8.42 -7.86 -21.95
N VAL A 305 -7.53 -6.86 -22.06
CA VAL A 305 -6.44 -6.64 -21.10
C VAL A 305 -6.95 -6.41 -19.68
N LEU A 306 -7.97 -5.55 -19.51
CA LEU A 306 -8.57 -5.30 -18.18
C LEU A 306 -9.27 -6.53 -17.62
N SER A 307 -9.94 -7.32 -18.48
CA SER A 307 -10.61 -8.55 -18.08
C SER A 307 -9.64 -9.63 -17.62
N ALA A 308 -8.50 -9.77 -18.31
CA ALA A 308 -7.42 -10.68 -17.92
C ALA A 308 -6.78 -10.26 -16.58
N ALA A 309 -6.56 -8.96 -16.37
CA ALA A 309 -5.88 -8.45 -15.18
C ALA A 309 -6.73 -8.50 -13.89
N LYS A 310 -8.07 -8.44 -13.97
CA LYS A 310 -8.97 -8.18 -12.82
C LYS A 310 -8.83 -9.13 -11.62
N ASN A 311 -8.38 -10.36 -11.87
CA ASN A 311 -8.23 -11.41 -10.87
C ASN A 311 -6.81 -11.51 -10.30
N VAL A 312 -5.81 -10.93 -10.97
CA VAL A 312 -4.39 -11.06 -10.62
C VAL A 312 -3.75 -9.73 -10.22
N ILE A 313 -4.40 -8.59 -10.47
CA ILE A 313 -3.81 -7.26 -10.27
C ILE A 313 -3.43 -6.96 -8.81
N THR A 314 -4.03 -7.67 -7.85
CA THR A 314 -3.74 -7.56 -6.41
C THR A 314 -2.63 -8.50 -5.95
N ASP A 315 -2.15 -9.41 -6.80
CA ASP A 315 -1.10 -10.39 -6.48
C ASP A 315 0.28 -9.76 -6.68
N VAL A 316 1.08 -9.71 -5.61
CA VAL A 316 2.46 -9.21 -5.65
C VAL A 316 3.36 -10.01 -6.60
N LYS A 317 3.13 -11.31 -6.79
CA LYS A 317 3.88 -12.13 -7.75
C LYS A 317 3.62 -11.67 -9.17
N PHE A 318 2.36 -11.42 -9.51
CA PHE A 318 1.99 -10.86 -10.81
C PHE A 318 2.64 -9.49 -11.03
N GLY A 319 2.59 -8.59 -10.03
CA GLY A 319 3.26 -7.29 -10.10
C GLY A 319 4.77 -7.39 -10.31
N ASN A 320 5.43 -8.31 -9.60
CA ASN A 320 6.87 -8.57 -9.74
C ASN A 320 7.23 -9.08 -11.14
N GLU A 321 6.48 -10.05 -11.67
CA GLU A 321 6.74 -10.58 -13.02
C GLU A 321 6.41 -9.55 -14.12
N PHE A 322 5.35 -8.76 -13.94
CA PHE A 322 5.05 -7.64 -14.83
C PHE A 322 6.24 -6.69 -14.96
N ILE A 323 6.78 -6.23 -13.83
CA ILE A 323 7.89 -5.26 -13.84
C ILE A 323 9.15 -5.87 -14.47
N LYS A 324 9.50 -7.12 -14.13
CA LYS A 324 10.66 -7.81 -14.74
C LYS A 324 10.52 -7.94 -16.25
N ASN A 325 9.34 -8.32 -16.73
CA ASN A 325 9.11 -8.51 -18.17
C ASN A 325 9.10 -7.18 -18.92
N CYS A 326 8.54 -6.12 -18.36
CA CYS A 326 8.59 -4.78 -18.98
C CYS A 326 10.02 -4.25 -19.15
N VAL A 327 10.95 -4.65 -18.28
CA VAL A 327 12.38 -4.31 -18.40
C VAL A 327 13.06 -5.14 -19.49
N LYS A 328 12.70 -6.42 -19.63
CA LYS A 328 13.28 -7.35 -20.63
C LYS A 328 12.86 -7.07 -22.07
N VAL A 329 11.60 -6.66 -22.32
CA VAL A 329 11.03 -6.45 -23.67
C VAL A 329 11.62 -5.22 -24.39
N ASN A 330 12.59 -4.58 -23.78
CA ASN A 330 12.86 -3.16 -23.95
C ASN A 330 14.37 -2.84 -23.75
N LEU A 331 15.16 -3.90 -23.71
CA LEU A 331 16.60 -4.03 -23.99
C LEU A 331 16.71 -4.83 -25.30
#